data_AF-A0A4P1QGK7-F1
#
_entry.id   AF-A0A4P1QGK7-F1
#
_cell.length_a   1.000
_cell.length_b   1.000
_cell.length_c   1.000
_cell.angle_alpha   90.00
_cell.angle_beta   90.00
_cell.angle_gamma   90.00
#
_symmetry.space_group_name_H-M   'P 1'
#
loop_
_entity.id
_entity.type
_entity.pdbx_description
1 polymer ?
#
loop_
_entity_poly.entity_id
_entity_poly.type
_entity_poly.pdbx_seq_one_letter_code
_entity_poly.pdbx_strand_id
1 'polypeptide(L)'
;MKKLLLLMPTLLAPIQLAVSCVHEETQEQRDEKLAKKYEKDIDKGKYVFDDFEQFKMKDEYFNEGTVNQNLWNNPNRKIKMYWLTQKFNDDFKKWYVDFQHKFNIFKKIMNKYAPKEIIEYKNPKISNDPVHLYYVKEVKFDFSRGMSPQSYYSVLDDDQFEEILKLFNIPNLNLNLSLDYPEWKILNNTWIARTYYSKINITAMFNHPPLGIQKIRDIFSIPKPYYKSEHFMTYPAGDEQYQGKGDWKPEITFESFRGLEKSYSTNQLLRLRYKISAYSADWKKLDEDYIEQYGNCDPLKFASYRFKIIEYDPDKALDAEPSKVDKFVLSKHGI
;
A
#
# COMPACT_ATOMS: atom_id res chain seq x y z
N MET A 1 26.19 12.05 -94.38
CA MET A 1 26.22 13.18 -93.42
C MET A 1 25.00 14.08 -93.67
N LYS A 2 24.03 14.10 -92.75
CA LYS A 2 23.16 15.25 -92.44
C LYS A 2 22.60 15.02 -91.04
N LYS A 3 22.74 16.07 -90.22
CA LYS A 3 22.44 16.15 -88.78
C LYS A 3 20.96 15.84 -88.48
N LEU A 4 20.70 15.19 -87.35
CA LEU A 4 19.46 15.43 -86.62
C LEU A 4 19.84 15.89 -85.20
N LEU A 5 19.42 17.12 -84.87
CA LEU A 5 19.50 17.69 -83.54
C LEU A 5 18.65 16.85 -82.58
N LEU A 6 19.20 16.48 -81.43
CA LEU A 6 18.43 16.08 -80.26
C LEU A 6 18.60 17.14 -79.18
N LEU A 7 17.50 17.83 -78.92
CA LEU A 7 17.30 18.74 -77.82
C LEU A 7 17.53 18.02 -76.49
N MET A 8 18.27 18.67 -75.60
CA MET A 8 18.27 18.36 -74.17
C MET A 8 16.95 18.80 -73.54
N PRO A 9 16.41 18.00 -72.60
CA PRO A 9 15.68 18.55 -71.47
C PRO A 9 16.41 18.24 -70.15
N THR A 10 16.89 19.32 -69.54
CA THR A 10 16.72 19.67 -68.12
C THR A 10 17.07 18.62 -67.04
N LEU A 11 18.20 18.89 -66.38
CA LEU A 11 18.52 18.52 -65.00
C LEU A 11 17.31 18.63 -64.05
N LEU A 12 16.84 17.49 -63.55
CA LEU A 12 16.12 17.39 -62.28
C LEU A 12 17.10 16.81 -61.26
N ALA A 13 17.70 17.69 -60.46
CA ALA A 13 18.43 17.27 -59.28
C ALA A 13 17.45 16.61 -58.29
N PRO A 14 17.77 15.45 -57.69
CA PRO A 14 16.94 14.89 -56.63
C PRO A 14 16.99 15.83 -55.42
N ILE A 15 15.82 16.32 -55.03
CA ILE A 15 15.62 17.00 -53.73
C ILE A 15 15.95 15.96 -52.66
N GLN A 16 17.07 16.16 -51.95
CA GLN A 16 17.33 15.43 -50.71
C GLN A 16 16.33 15.93 -49.66
N LEU A 17 15.18 15.26 -49.56
CA LEU A 17 14.34 15.32 -48.37
C LEU A 17 15.12 14.64 -47.25
N ALA A 18 15.87 15.43 -46.48
CA ALA A 18 16.37 15.01 -45.19
C ALA A 18 15.15 14.79 -44.28
N VAL A 19 14.65 13.56 -44.28
CA VAL A 19 13.74 13.09 -43.24
C VAL A 19 14.56 13.10 -41.95
N SER A 20 14.33 14.11 -41.12
CA SER A 20 14.74 14.08 -39.72
C SER A 20 14.08 12.86 -39.08
N CYS A 21 14.79 11.72 -39.07
CA CYS A 21 14.43 10.60 -38.21
C CYS A 21 14.50 11.12 -36.78
N VAL A 22 13.35 11.44 -36.19
CA VAL A 22 13.23 11.66 -34.76
C VAL A 22 13.66 10.34 -34.13
N HIS A 23 14.88 10.30 -33.59
CA HIS A 23 15.37 9.11 -32.90
C HIS A 23 14.53 8.98 -31.63
N GLU A 24 13.55 8.09 -31.65
CA GLU A 24 12.82 7.72 -30.45
C GLU A 24 13.76 6.92 -29.54
N GLU A 25 14.00 7.45 -28.35
CA GLU A 25 14.85 6.79 -27.37
C GLU A 25 14.28 5.41 -27.00
N THR A 26 15.14 4.40 -27.05
CA THR A 26 14.80 3.03 -26.65
C THR A 26 14.55 2.95 -25.14
N GLN A 27 13.83 1.92 -24.70
CA GLN A 27 13.61 1.70 -23.26
C GLN A 27 14.93 1.54 -22.49
N GLU A 28 15.92 0.86 -23.09
CA GLU A 28 17.25 0.68 -22.50
C GLU A 28 17.98 2.01 -22.30
N GLN A 29 17.94 2.91 -23.28
CA GLN A 29 18.52 4.25 -23.16
C GLN A 29 17.83 5.06 -22.05
N ARG A 30 16.50 4.95 -21.90
CA ARG A 30 15.75 5.62 -20.82
C ARG A 30 16.13 5.06 -19.46
N ASP A 31 16.25 3.74 -19.35
CA ASP A 31 16.64 3.06 -18.11
C ASP A 31 18.07 3.43 -17.70
N GLU A 32 19.00 3.53 -18.65
CA GLU A 32 20.38 3.96 -18.39
C GLU A 32 20.43 5.42 -17.91
N LYS A 33 19.66 6.32 -18.53
CA LYS A 33 19.55 7.71 -18.09
C LYS A 33 18.96 7.80 -16.68
N LEU A 34 17.93 7.02 -16.39
CA LEU A 34 17.31 6.97 -15.07
C LEU A 34 18.28 6.43 -14.00
N ALA A 35 19.00 5.37 -14.33
CA ALA A 35 20.05 4.81 -13.46
C ALA A 35 21.14 5.85 -13.13
N LYS A 36 21.64 6.58 -14.15
CA LYS A 36 22.62 7.66 -13.96
C LYS A 36 22.08 8.82 -13.13
N LYS A 37 20.79 9.15 -13.28
CA LYS A 37 20.12 10.15 -12.42
C LYS A 37 20.17 9.71 -10.95
N TYR A 38 19.77 8.48 -10.64
CA TYR A 38 19.80 7.97 -9.27
C TYR A 38 21.21 7.87 -8.70
N GLU A 39 22.20 7.47 -9.50
CA GLU A 39 23.62 7.47 -9.08
C GLU A 39 24.06 8.87 -8.65
N LYS A 40 23.76 9.89 -9.46
CA LYS A 40 24.06 11.29 -9.14
C LYS A 40 23.29 11.82 -7.93
N ASP A 41 22.07 11.35 -7.70
CA ASP A 41 21.28 11.72 -6.52
C ASP A 41 21.88 11.11 -5.25
N ILE A 42 22.33 9.85 -5.31
CA ILE A 42 23.07 9.18 -4.24
C ILE A 42 24.37 9.93 -3.89
N ASP A 43 25.14 10.37 -4.88
CA ASP A 43 26.37 11.15 -4.66
C ASP A 43 26.10 12.46 -3.89
N LYS A 44 24.87 12.98 -3.96
CA LYS A 44 24.43 14.18 -3.24
C LYS A 44 23.78 13.87 -1.88
N GLY A 45 23.79 12.61 -1.45
CA GLY A 45 23.16 12.18 -0.21
C GLY A 45 21.63 12.05 -0.28
N LYS A 46 21.05 11.89 -1.48
CA LYS A 46 19.60 11.69 -1.66
C LYS A 46 19.28 10.21 -1.80
N TYR A 47 18.75 9.63 -0.73
CA TYR A 47 18.48 8.18 -0.61
C TYR A 47 16.99 7.83 -0.56
N VAL A 48 16.11 8.80 -0.80
CA VAL A 48 14.66 8.60 -0.79
C VAL A 48 14.17 8.43 -2.22
N PHE A 49 13.46 7.34 -2.49
CA PHE A 49 12.75 7.17 -3.75
C PHE A 49 11.50 8.06 -3.77
N ASP A 50 11.52 9.08 -4.62
CA ASP A 50 10.41 9.99 -4.85
C ASP A 50 10.09 10.22 -6.34
N ASP A 51 10.73 9.46 -7.23
CA ASP A 51 10.60 9.60 -8.69
C ASP A 51 9.36 8.87 -9.24
N PHE A 52 8.20 9.24 -8.70
CA PHE A 52 6.90 8.76 -9.14
C PHE A 52 5.85 9.86 -8.97
N GLU A 53 4.86 9.87 -9.86
CA GLU A 53 3.67 10.69 -9.65
C GLU A 53 2.70 9.97 -8.72
N GLN A 54 2.09 10.69 -7.78
CA GLN A 54 1.07 10.09 -6.91
C GLN A 54 -0.13 9.65 -7.76
N PHE A 55 -0.60 8.41 -7.58
CA PHE A 55 -1.84 7.96 -8.22
C PHE A 55 -3.01 8.83 -7.73
N LYS A 56 -3.68 9.49 -8.67
CA LYS A 56 -4.80 10.39 -8.37
C LYS A 56 -6.11 9.63 -8.54
N MET A 57 -6.85 9.43 -7.46
CA MET A 57 -8.21 8.90 -7.53
C MET A 57 -9.13 9.91 -8.22
N LYS A 58 -9.82 9.48 -9.27
CA LYS A 58 -10.73 10.31 -10.07
C LYS A 58 -12.15 9.79 -9.97
N ASP A 59 -13.15 10.65 -10.13
CA ASP A 59 -14.56 10.24 -10.07
C ASP A 59 -14.92 9.17 -11.13
N GLU A 60 -14.32 9.24 -12.32
CA GLU A 60 -14.50 8.25 -13.40
C GLU A 60 -14.00 6.83 -13.05
N TYR A 61 -13.30 6.65 -11.93
CA TYR A 61 -12.87 5.35 -11.42
C TYR A 61 -13.95 4.63 -10.62
N PHE A 62 -15.07 5.29 -10.35
CA PHE A 62 -16.13 4.77 -9.48
C PHE A 62 -17.47 4.76 -10.19
N ASN A 63 -18.12 3.60 -10.23
CA ASN A 63 -19.52 3.48 -10.59
C ASN A 63 -20.36 3.36 -9.33
N GLU A 64 -21.32 4.27 -9.13
CA GLU A 64 -22.30 4.16 -8.06
C GLU A 64 -23.26 3.02 -8.35
N GLY A 65 -23.51 2.18 -7.35
CA GLY A 65 -24.44 1.07 -7.46
C GLY A 65 -25.52 1.09 -6.39
N THR A 66 -26.45 0.14 -6.49
CA THR A 66 -27.51 -0.04 -5.51
C THR A 66 -26.98 -0.72 -4.25
N VAL A 67 -27.20 -0.09 -3.10
CA VAL A 67 -26.83 -0.65 -1.79
C VAL A 67 -27.58 -1.95 -1.54
N ASN A 68 -26.85 -2.98 -1.09
CA ASN A 68 -27.46 -4.21 -0.62
C ASN A 68 -28.07 -3.97 0.78
N GLN A 69 -29.40 -3.84 0.83
CA GLN A 69 -30.13 -3.55 2.06
C GLN A 69 -30.05 -4.68 3.10
N ASN A 70 -29.80 -5.92 2.66
CA ASN A 70 -29.70 -7.08 3.56
C ASN A 70 -28.44 -7.07 4.43
N LEU A 71 -27.49 -6.17 4.18
CA LEU A 71 -26.29 -6.01 5.00
C LEU A 71 -26.54 -5.13 6.23
N TRP A 72 -27.65 -4.40 6.27
CA TRP A 72 -27.87 -3.30 7.21
C TRP A 72 -29.10 -3.55 8.07
N ASN A 73 -28.95 -3.44 9.39
CA ASN A 73 -30.04 -3.56 10.35
C ASN A 73 -30.96 -2.31 10.36
N ASN A 74 -30.56 -1.24 9.65
CA ASN A 74 -31.32 0.00 9.53
C ASN A 74 -31.49 0.40 8.05
N PRO A 75 -32.70 0.31 7.48
CA PRO A 75 -32.97 0.61 6.07
C PRO A 75 -32.89 2.11 5.75
N ASN A 76 -32.90 3.01 6.75
CA ASN A 76 -32.78 4.45 6.56
C ASN A 76 -31.31 4.93 6.51
N ARG A 77 -30.35 4.01 6.52
CA ARG A 77 -28.92 4.33 6.46
C ARG A 77 -28.59 4.98 5.12
N LYS A 78 -27.99 6.18 5.18
CA LYS A 78 -27.41 6.85 4.02
C LYS A 78 -25.97 6.36 3.83
N ILE A 79 -25.81 5.24 3.13
CA ILE A 79 -24.51 4.72 2.69
C ILE A 79 -24.49 4.64 1.17
N LYS A 80 -23.31 4.82 0.58
CA LYS A 80 -23.12 4.67 -0.86
C LYS A 80 -22.34 3.41 -1.16
N MET A 81 -22.70 2.74 -2.24
CA MET A 81 -21.96 1.60 -2.75
C MET A 81 -21.31 1.97 -4.06
N TYR A 82 -20.04 1.58 -4.22
CA TYR A 82 -19.30 1.79 -5.46
C TYR A 82 -18.66 0.50 -5.97
N TRP A 83 -18.52 0.40 -7.27
CA TRP A 83 -17.63 -0.54 -7.95
C TRP A 83 -16.49 0.24 -8.60
N LEU A 84 -15.32 -0.37 -8.73
CA LEU A 84 -14.25 0.21 -9.51
C LEU A 84 -14.52 0.01 -11.00
N THR A 85 -14.20 1.00 -11.82
CA THR A 85 -14.40 0.91 -13.28
C THR A 85 -13.22 0.21 -13.95
N GLN A 86 -13.42 -0.30 -15.18
CA GLN A 86 -12.30 -0.81 -15.98
C GLN A 86 -11.20 0.26 -16.17
N LYS A 87 -11.59 1.53 -16.24
CA LYS A 87 -10.64 2.64 -16.35
C LYS A 87 -9.72 2.74 -15.13
N PHE A 88 -10.24 2.49 -13.93
CA PHE A 88 -9.40 2.36 -12.74
C PHE A 88 -8.38 1.25 -12.92
N ASN A 89 -8.81 0.05 -13.32
CA ASN A 89 -7.94 -1.11 -13.49
C ASN A 89 -6.81 -0.82 -14.49
N ASP A 90 -7.15 -0.25 -15.65
CA ASP A 90 -6.17 0.07 -16.70
C ASP A 90 -5.15 1.13 -16.25
N ASP A 91 -5.63 2.23 -15.65
CA ASP A 91 -4.78 3.31 -15.17
C ASP A 91 -3.91 2.87 -13.99
N PHE A 92 -4.49 2.13 -13.03
CA PHE A 92 -3.77 1.60 -11.88
C PHE A 92 -2.68 0.61 -12.30
N LYS A 93 -3.00 -0.33 -13.21
CA LYS A 93 -2.02 -1.29 -13.74
C LYS A 93 -0.85 -0.58 -14.41
N LYS A 94 -1.13 0.42 -15.25
CA LYS A 94 -0.10 1.23 -15.91
C LYS A 94 0.78 1.95 -14.89
N TRP A 95 0.17 2.59 -13.90
CA TRP A 95 0.87 3.29 -12.84
C TRP A 95 1.73 2.36 -12.00
N TYR A 96 1.19 1.21 -11.58
CA TYR A 96 1.87 0.24 -10.73
C TYR A 96 3.08 -0.38 -11.45
N VAL A 97 2.96 -0.69 -12.74
CA VAL A 97 4.07 -1.17 -13.56
C VAL A 97 5.19 -0.13 -13.65
N ASP A 98 4.86 1.14 -13.91
CA ASP A 98 5.84 2.23 -13.96
C ASP A 98 6.53 2.43 -12.59
N PHE A 99 5.75 2.46 -11.51
CA PHE A 99 6.26 2.58 -10.14
C PHE A 99 7.25 1.44 -9.83
N GLN A 100 6.85 0.19 -10.07
CA GLN A 100 7.69 -0.98 -9.79
C GLN A 100 8.95 -0.99 -10.66
N HIS A 101 8.85 -0.60 -11.93
CA HIS A 101 9.99 -0.50 -12.84
C HIS A 101 11.04 0.49 -12.32
N LYS A 102 10.62 1.73 -12.05
CA LYS A 102 11.50 2.78 -11.52
C LYS A 102 12.06 2.43 -10.15
N PHE A 103 11.23 1.87 -9.27
CA PHE A 103 11.65 1.44 -7.95
C PHE A 103 12.66 0.29 -8.00
N ASN A 104 12.52 -0.65 -8.94
CA ASN A 104 13.50 -1.72 -9.14
C ASN A 104 14.85 -1.19 -9.64
N ILE A 105 14.87 -0.19 -10.53
CA ILE A 105 16.12 0.49 -10.93
C ILE A 105 16.72 1.20 -9.72
N PHE A 106 15.93 1.96 -8.97
CA PHE A 106 16.38 2.64 -7.75
C PHE A 106 17.03 1.66 -6.76
N LYS A 107 16.37 0.53 -6.46
CA LYS A 107 16.94 -0.52 -5.59
C LYS A 107 18.29 -1.01 -6.10
N LYS A 108 18.42 -1.30 -7.40
CA LYS A 108 19.70 -1.76 -7.98
C LYS A 108 20.82 -0.73 -7.77
N ILE A 109 20.52 0.55 -7.97
CA ILE A 109 21.48 1.64 -7.79
C ILE A 109 21.84 1.83 -6.30
N MET A 110 20.86 1.80 -5.40
CA MET A 110 21.10 1.84 -3.95
C MET A 110 22.01 0.69 -3.48
N ASN A 111 21.75 -0.54 -3.91
CA ASN A 111 22.58 -1.69 -3.55
C ASN A 111 24.03 -1.56 -4.03
N LYS A 112 24.24 -0.94 -5.19
CA LYS A 112 25.57 -0.81 -5.79
C LYS A 112 26.38 0.33 -5.18
N TYR A 113 25.76 1.50 -5.01
CA TYR A 113 26.47 2.74 -4.69
C TYR A 113 26.28 3.22 -3.25
N ALA A 114 25.20 2.80 -2.57
CA ALA A 114 24.90 3.20 -1.20
C ALA A 114 24.38 2.04 -0.33
N PRO A 115 25.02 0.85 -0.32
CA PRO A 115 24.53 -0.29 0.44
C PRO A 115 24.45 -0.03 1.95
N LYS A 116 25.32 0.85 2.49
CA LYS A 116 25.33 1.24 3.90
C LYS A 116 24.11 2.07 4.32
N GLU A 117 23.42 2.65 3.34
CA GLU A 117 22.22 3.46 3.51
C GLU A 117 20.94 2.61 3.37
N ILE A 118 21.06 1.32 3.08
CA ILE A 118 19.90 0.42 3.09
C ILE A 118 19.65 -0.03 4.53
N ILE A 119 18.41 0.10 4.99
CA ILE A 119 18.05 -0.35 6.33
C ILE A 119 17.80 -1.85 6.29
N GLU A 120 18.41 -2.58 7.21
CA GLU A 120 18.11 -3.99 7.43
C GLU A 120 17.24 -4.13 8.67
N TYR A 121 16.05 -4.71 8.50
CA TYR A 121 15.27 -5.23 9.62
C TYR A 121 15.55 -6.71 9.80
N LYS A 122 16.02 -7.07 11.01
CA LYS A 122 16.33 -8.45 11.40
C LYS A 122 15.41 -8.87 12.54
N ASN A 123 14.73 -9.99 12.35
CA ASN A 123 13.98 -10.67 13.38
C ASN A 123 14.27 -12.18 13.26
N PRO A 124 15.00 -12.77 14.23
CA PRO A 124 15.41 -14.18 14.18
C PRO A 124 14.28 -15.21 14.05
N LYS A 125 13.03 -14.81 14.32
CA LYS A 125 11.83 -15.66 14.21
C LYS A 125 11.17 -15.59 12.83
N ILE A 126 11.65 -14.72 11.94
CA ILE A 126 11.13 -14.53 10.58
C ILE A 126 12.00 -15.30 9.59
N SER A 127 11.39 -16.22 8.82
CA SER A 127 12.11 -17.14 7.92
C SER A 127 12.88 -16.51 6.75
N ASN A 128 12.64 -15.22 6.45
CA ASN A 128 13.19 -14.51 5.30
C ASN A 128 13.95 -13.24 5.73
N ASP A 129 14.71 -13.34 6.83
CA ASP A 129 15.60 -12.33 7.40
C ASP A 129 16.97 -12.34 6.69
N PRO A 130 17.61 -11.18 6.37
CA PRO A 130 17.16 -9.80 6.61
C PRO A 130 16.20 -9.26 5.55
N VAL A 131 15.31 -8.39 6.00
CA VAL A 131 14.45 -7.60 5.11
C VAL A 131 15.13 -6.27 4.81
N HIS A 132 15.52 -6.05 3.56
CA HIS A 132 16.08 -4.78 3.10
C HIS A 132 14.96 -3.76 2.85
N LEU A 133 14.95 -2.68 3.63
CA LEU A 133 13.98 -1.60 3.52
C LEU A 133 14.61 -0.40 2.83
N TYR A 134 13.95 0.03 1.76
CA TYR A 134 14.32 1.22 1.00
C TYR A 134 13.37 2.35 1.38
N TYR A 135 13.89 3.57 1.49
CA TYR A 135 13.04 4.73 1.76
C TYR A 135 12.27 5.12 0.52
N VAL A 136 10.96 5.26 0.71
CA VAL A 136 10.04 5.69 -0.32
C VAL A 136 9.25 6.86 0.24
N LYS A 137 9.14 7.94 -0.53
CA LYS A 137 8.22 9.05 -0.18
C LYS A 137 6.82 8.47 0.00
N GLU A 138 6.08 8.96 1.00
CA GLU A 138 4.77 8.38 1.34
C GLU A 138 3.86 8.29 0.10
N VAL A 139 3.29 7.09 -0.12
CA VAL A 139 2.42 6.81 -1.27
C VAL A 139 0.98 6.75 -0.77
N LYS A 140 0.14 7.67 -1.23
CA LYS A 140 -1.24 7.84 -0.75
C LYS A 140 -2.29 7.23 -1.68
N PHE A 141 -3.10 6.32 -1.16
CA PHE A 141 -4.29 5.80 -1.81
C PHE A 141 -5.52 6.07 -0.94
N ASP A 142 -6.42 6.90 -1.46
CA ASP A 142 -7.63 7.30 -0.73
C ASP A 142 -8.88 7.05 -1.56
N PHE A 143 -9.57 5.95 -1.24
CA PHE A 143 -10.80 5.53 -1.92
C PHE A 143 -12.04 6.30 -1.43
N SER A 144 -11.90 7.23 -0.50
CA SER A 144 -13.04 7.88 0.16
C SER A 144 -13.80 8.87 -0.71
N ARG A 145 -13.15 9.43 -1.73
CA ARG A 145 -13.68 10.57 -2.49
C ARG A 145 -14.16 11.71 -1.57
N GLY A 146 -13.49 11.89 -0.42
CA GLY A 146 -13.83 12.90 0.60
C GLY A 146 -14.98 12.52 1.53
N MET A 147 -15.50 11.29 1.47
CA MET A 147 -16.53 10.79 2.38
C MET A 147 -15.93 10.19 3.66
N SER A 148 -16.75 10.10 4.71
CA SER A 148 -16.38 9.29 5.87
C SER A 148 -16.27 7.80 5.48
N PRO A 149 -15.29 7.04 6.00
CA PRO A 149 -15.19 5.59 5.79
C PRO A 149 -16.46 4.82 6.19
N GLN A 150 -17.31 5.38 7.06
CA GLN A 150 -18.59 4.78 7.45
C GLN A 150 -19.74 5.07 6.46
N SER A 151 -19.54 5.98 5.51
CA SER A 151 -20.57 6.48 4.58
C SER A 151 -20.49 5.87 3.18
N TYR A 152 -19.49 5.04 2.91
CA TYR A 152 -19.40 4.32 1.65
C TYR A 152 -18.74 2.94 1.82
N TYR A 153 -18.92 2.08 0.84
CA TYR A 153 -18.12 0.88 0.66
C TYR A 153 -17.93 0.56 -0.82
N SER A 154 -16.78 -0.03 -1.14
CA SER A 154 -16.50 -0.57 -2.45
C SER A 154 -16.78 -2.06 -2.48
N VAL A 155 -17.49 -2.52 -3.50
CA VAL A 155 -17.59 -3.93 -3.87
C VAL A 155 -16.55 -4.18 -4.93
N LEU A 156 -15.70 -5.18 -4.69
CA LEU A 156 -14.64 -5.59 -5.60
C LEU A 156 -14.92 -7.02 -6.04
N ASP A 157 -14.80 -7.29 -7.33
CA ASP A 157 -14.68 -8.67 -7.80
C ASP A 157 -13.30 -9.25 -7.43
N ASP A 158 -13.13 -10.56 -7.60
CA ASP A 158 -11.90 -11.28 -7.27
C ASP A 158 -10.64 -10.63 -7.88
N ASP A 159 -10.70 -10.27 -9.16
CA ASP A 159 -9.58 -9.68 -9.91
C ASP A 159 -9.25 -8.28 -9.37
N GLN A 160 -10.27 -7.46 -9.12
CA GLN A 160 -10.12 -6.14 -8.53
C GLN A 160 -9.56 -6.23 -7.10
N PHE A 161 -10.01 -7.18 -6.30
CA PHE A 161 -9.48 -7.39 -4.96
C PHE A 161 -8.00 -7.78 -5.01
N GLU A 162 -7.59 -8.68 -5.92
CA GLU A 162 -6.19 -9.03 -6.12
C GLU A 162 -5.34 -7.83 -6.54
N GLU A 163 -5.83 -6.98 -7.45
CA GLU A 163 -5.15 -5.73 -7.83
C GLU A 163 -4.97 -4.78 -6.62
N ILE A 164 -5.99 -4.61 -5.79
CA ILE A 164 -5.90 -3.80 -4.56
C ILE A 164 -4.87 -4.37 -3.59
N LEU A 165 -4.74 -5.70 -3.49
CA LEU A 165 -3.73 -6.32 -2.63
C LEU A 165 -2.30 -5.98 -3.05
N LYS A 166 -2.05 -5.64 -4.32
CA LYS A 166 -0.72 -5.18 -4.78
C LYS A 166 -0.30 -3.88 -4.11
N LEU A 167 -1.23 -3.08 -3.58
CA LEU A 167 -0.89 -1.88 -2.80
C LEU A 167 -0.03 -2.23 -1.59
N PHE A 168 -0.24 -3.38 -0.95
CA PHE A 168 0.58 -3.83 0.18
C PHE A 168 2.04 -4.14 -0.19
N ASN A 169 2.38 -4.19 -1.49
CA ASN A 169 3.76 -4.29 -1.97
C ASN A 169 4.47 -2.94 -2.09
N ILE A 170 3.77 -1.83 -1.80
CA ILE A 170 4.28 -0.47 -1.88
C ILE A 170 4.82 -0.05 -0.51
N PRO A 171 6.13 0.21 -0.35
CA PRO A 171 6.67 0.71 0.91
C PRO A 171 6.11 2.10 1.25
N ASN A 172 5.97 2.38 2.54
CA ASN A 172 5.47 3.64 3.07
C ASN A 172 4.05 4.00 2.56
N LEU A 173 3.22 2.97 2.35
CA LEU A 173 1.81 3.14 1.95
C LEU A 173 0.99 3.85 3.04
N ASN A 174 0.18 4.81 2.58
CA ASN A 174 -0.91 5.42 3.31
C ASN A 174 -2.23 5.05 2.60
N LEU A 175 -3.04 4.19 3.22
CA LEU A 175 -4.25 3.62 2.62
C LEU A 175 -5.49 4.01 3.42
N ASN A 176 -6.48 4.60 2.76
CA ASN A 176 -7.86 4.72 3.24
C ASN A 176 -8.78 3.92 2.32
N LEU A 177 -9.39 2.88 2.84
CA LEU A 177 -10.21 1.95 2.08
C LEU A 177 -11.44 1.53 2.88
N SER A 178 -12.60 1.50 2.22
CA SER A 178 -13.83 0.95 2.79
C SER A 178 -14.38 -0.07 1.81
N LEU A 179 -14.53 -1.32 2.26
CA LEU A 179 -14.90 -2.47 1.43
C LEU A 179 -16.14 -3.12 1.98
N ASP A 180 -16.90 -3.84 1.17
CA ASP A 180 -17.91 -4.76 1.67
C ASP A 180 -17.28 -5.82 2.58
N TYR A 181 -16.57 -6.81 2.04
CA TYR A 181 -15.88 -7.85 2.80
C TYR A 181 -14.50 -8.13 2.17
N PRO A 182 -13.46 -8.38 2.99
CA PRO A 182 -12.19 -8.84 2.45
C PRO A 182 -12.31 -10.29 1.95
N GLU A 183 -11.88 -10.56 0.71
CA GLU A 183 -11.83 -11.91 0.17
C GLU A 183 -10.65 -12.71 0.75
N TRP A 184 -10.87 -13.32 1.92
CA TRP A 184 -9.80 -14.00 2.67
C TRP A 184 -9.06 -15.08 1.87
N LYS A 185 -9.75 -15.77 0.96
CA LYS A 185 -9.15 -16.79 0.09
C LYS A 185 -8.12 -16.18 -0.86
N ILE A 186 -8.44 -15.04 -1.46
CA ILE A 186 -7.55 -14.32 -2.37
C ILE A 186 -6.36 -13.76 -1.57
N LEU A 187 -6.62 -13.11 -0.43
CA LEU A 187 -5.59 -12.58 0.46
C LEU A 187 -4.48 -13.61 0.77
N ASN A 188 -4.87 -14.85 1.04
CA ASN A 188 -3.92 -15.92 1.35
C ASN A 188 -3.07 -16.35 0.17
N ASN A 189 -3.64 -16.33 -1.04
CA ASN A 189 -2.99 -16.79 -2.26
C ASN A 189 -2.12 -15.70 -2.91
N THR A 190 -2.40 -14.42 -2.63
CA THR A 190 -1.64 -13.31 -3.18
C THR A 190 -0.26 -13.19 -2.51
N TRP A 191 0.78 -13.06 -3.32
CA TRP A 191 2.12 -12.75 -2.83
C TRP A 191 2.18 -11.30 -2.37
N ILE A 192 2.60 -11.08 -1.12
CA ILE A 192 2.79 -9.76 -0.55
C ILE A 192 4.24 -9.64 -0.05
N ALA A 193 4.95 -8.66 -0.58
CA ALA A 193 6.29 -8.28 -0.19
C ALA A 193 6.27 -7.82 1.27
N ARG A 194 7.25 -8.29 2.05
CA ARG A 194 7.47 -7.80 3.41
C ARG A 194 8.06 -6.40 3.32
N THR A 195 7.26 -5.40 3.71
CA THR A 195 7.63 -3.99 3.68
C THR A 195 6.89 -3.24 4.78
N TYR A 196 7.20 -1.96 4.96
CA TYR A 196 6.61 -1.11 5.99
C TYR A 196 5.56 -0.15 5.43
N TYR A 197 4.69 0.34 6.31
CA TYR A 197 3.56 1.23 5.98
C TYR A 197 3.57 2.47 6.86
N SER A 198 3.01 3.57 6.37
CA SER A 198 2.82 4.78 7.18
C SER A 198 1.50 4.73 7.93
N LYS A 199 0.40 4.42 7.23
CA LYS A 199 -0.94 4.41 7.78
C LYS A 199 -1.85 3.49 6.96
N ILE A 200 -2.59 2.62 7.63
CA ILE A 200 -3.55 1.73 6.97
C ILE A 200 -4.88 1.85 7.70
N ASN A 201 -5.91 2.29 7.01
CA ASN A 201 -7.27 2.41 7.51
C ASN A 201 -8.19 1.59 6.62
N ILE A 202 -8.76 0.53 7.17
CA ILE A 202 -9.69 -0.34 6.46
C ILE A 202 -11.00 -0.42 7.24
N THR A 203 -12.09 0.03 6.62
CA THR A 203 -13.44 -0.17 7.12
C THR A 203 -14.11 -1.31 6.33
N ALA A 204 -14.54 -2.38 6.98
CA ALA A 204 -15.12 -3.52 6.25
C ALA A 204 -15.99 -4.42 7.14
N MET A 205 -16.63 -5.42 6.53
CA MET A 205 -17.23 -6.56 7.24
C MET A 205 -16.15 -7.64 7.47
N PHE A 206 -15.78 -7.85 8.74
CA PHE A 206 -14.72 -8.80 9.13
C PHE A 206 -15.29 -10.10 9.74
N ASN A 207 -16.44 -10.58 9.27
CA ASN A 207 -17.20 -11.64 9.92
C ASN A 207 -16.70 -13.09 9.66
N HIS A 208 -15.65 -13.30 8.84
CA HIS A 208 -15.10 -14.64 8.53
C HIS A 208 -13.56 -14.75 8.25
N PRO A 209 -12.64 -14.17 9.02
CA PRO A 209 -11.19 -14.24 8.79
C PRO A 209 -10.41 -15.47 9.31
N PRO A 210 -10.95 -16.62 9.81
CA PRO A 210 -10.07 -17.66 10.39
C PRO A 210 -8.93 -18.10 9.48
N LEU A 211 -9.13 -18.06 8.17
CA LEU A 211 -8.12 -18.41 7.18
C LEU A 211 -7.12 -17.27 6.88
N GLY A 212 -7.44 -15.99 7.15
CA GLY A 212 -6.64 -14.83 6.75
C GLY A 212 -5.85 -14.14 7.86
N ILE A 213 -6.10 -14.43 9.15
CA ILE A 213 -5.46 -13.70 10.27
C ILE A 213 -3.93 -13.83 10.21
N GLN A 214 -3.38 -15.01 9.93
CA GLN A 214 -1.92 -15.18 9.85
C GLN A 214 -1.31 -14.32 8.74
N LYS A 215 -1.99 -14.22 7.60
CA LYS A 215 -1.54 -13.37 6.51
C LYS A 215 -1.57 -11.88 6.90
N ILE A 216 -2.61 -11.43 7.61
CA ILE A 216 -2.67 -10.08 8.18
C ILE A 216 -1.51 -9.83 9.15
N ARG A 217 -1.22 -10.80 10.03
CA ARG A 217 -0.07 -10.74 10.96
C ARG A 217 1.25 -10.60 10.19
N ASP A 218 1.43 -11.35 9.10
CA ASP A 218 2.61 -11.26 8.23
C ASP A 218 2.74 -9.92 7.52
N ILE A 219 1.64 -9.39 6.96
CA ILE A 219 1.64 -8.09 6.25
C ILE A 219 2.13 -6.99 7.18
N PHE A 220 1.57 -6.89 8.39
CA PHE A 220 1.86 -5.80 9.32
C PHE A 220 3.01 -6.12 10.30
N SER A 221 3.92 -7.02 9.90
CA SER A 221 5.04 -7.48 10.74
C SER A 221 6.30 -6.62 10.67
N ILE A 222 6.48 -5.87 9.59
CA ILE A 222 7.70 -5.09 9.35
C ILE A 222 7.47 -3.66 9.86
N PRO A 223 8.13 -3.24 10.95
CA PRO A 223 7.91 -1.93 11.54
C PRO A 223 8.44 -0.81 10.65
N LYS A 224 7.91 0.40 10.84
CA LYS A 224 8.33 1.57 10.06
C LYS A 224 9.69 2.05 10.58
N PRO A 225 10.72 2.21 9.73
CA PRO A 225 11.98 2.79 10.19
C PRO A 225 11.80 4.25 10.61
N TYR A 226 12.53 4.68 11.64
CA TYR A 226 12.56 6.08 12.01
C TYR A 226 13.29 6.91 10.96
N TYR A 227 12.79 8.13 10.71
CA TYR A 227 13.36 9.05 9.74
C TYR A 227 13.67 10.40 10.37
N LYS A 228 14.79 11.01 9.95
CA LYS A 228 15.01 12.46 10.01
C LYS A 228 15.26 12.95 8.58
N SER A 229 14.77 14.13 8.25
CA SER A 229 14.94 14.83 6.95
C SER A 229 16.24 14.48 6.20
N GLU A 230 16.09 14.04 4.95
CA GLU A 230 17.08 13.66 3.91
C GLU A 230 18.28 12.79 4.33
N HIS A 231 18.49 12.51 5.62
CA HIS A 231 19.68 11.85 6.17
C HIS A 231 19.37 10.92 7.35
N PHE A 232 20.20 9.88 7.46
CA PHE A 232 20.07 8.80 8.44
C PHE A 232 20.38 9.24 9.87
N MET A 233 19.61 8.73 10.82
CA MET A 233 19.98 8.73 12.23
C MET A 233 20.85 7.49 12.50
N THR A 234 22.12 7.71 12.83
CA THR A 234 23.05 6.67 13.33
C THR A 234 22.94 6.45 14.83
N TYR A 235 22.02 7.12 15.53
CA TYR A 235 21.90 7.08 16.98
C TYR A 235 20.48 6.65 17.44
N PRO A 236 20.38 5.89 18.54
CA PRO A 236 19.10 5.51 19.13
C PRO A 236 18.34 6.77 19.55
N ALA A 237 17.18 6.99 18.95
CA ALA A 237 16.37 8.15 19.26
C ALA A 237 15.51 7.87 20.50
N GLY A 238 15.66 8.70 21.54
CA GLY A 238 14.68 8.77 22.61
C GLY A 238 13.39 9.45 22.14
N ASP A 239 12.26 9.15 22.80
CA ASP A 239 10.92 9.67 22.51
C ASP A 239 10.87 11.21 22.33
N GLU A 240 11.76 11.93 23.01
CA GLU A 240 11.87 13.40 22.97
C GLU A 240 12.30 13.96 21.61
N GLN A 241 13.09 13.24 20.82
CA GLN A 241 13.59 13.74 19.52
C GLN A 241 12.52 13.76 18.42
N TYR A 242 11.39 13.10 18.65
CA TYR A 242 10.25 13.06 17.73
C TYR A 242 9.00 13.76 18.27
N GLN A 243 9.09 14.44 19.41
CA GLN A 243 8.02 15.30 19.91
C GLN A 243 7.84 16.50 18.96
N GLY A 244 6.72 16.54 18.24
CA GLY A 244 6.33 17.69 17.42
C GLY A 244 5.93 17.41 15.96
N LYS A 245 6.06 16.18 15.45
CA LYS A 245 5.57 15.81 14.10
C LYS A 245 4.69 14.56 14.18
N GLY A 246 3.38 14.68 14.11
CA GLY A 246 2.44 13.56 14.29
C GLY A 246 2.59 12.36 13.34
N ASP A 247 3.34 12.51 12.24
CA ASP A 247 3.39 11.56 11.11
C ASP A 247 4.42 10.40 11.22
N TRP A 248 5.28 10.38 12.25
CA TRP A 248 6.25 9.28 12.41
C TRP A 248 5.64 8.03 13.04
N LYS A 249 4.45 8.17 13.63
CA LYS A 249 3.82 7.19 14.48
C LYS A 249 2.91 6.32 13.59
N PRO A 250 3.35 5.15 13.09
CA PRO A 250 2.54 4.40 12.13
C PRO A 250 1.31 3.79 12.82
N GLU A 251 0.18 3.76 12.11
CA GLU A 251 -1.12 3.36 12.63
C GLU A 251 -1.83 2.40 11.68
N ILE A 252 -2.37 1.31 12.23
CA ILE A 252 -3.17 0.33 11.52
C ILE A 252 -4.55 0.28 12.18
N THR A 253 -5.58 0.68 11.43
CA THR A 253 -6.96 0.72 11.90
C THR A 253 -7.82 -0.25 11.10
N PHE A 254 -8.53 -1.13 11.81
CA PHE A 254 -9.58 -1.98 11.27
C PHE A 254 -10.91 -1.63 11.95
N GLU A 255 -11.87 -1.16 11.18
CA GLU A 255 -13.14 -0.69 11.72
C GLU A 255 -14.32 -1.41 11.05
N SER A 256 -15.22 -2.01 11.85
CA SER A 256 -16.48 -2.51 11.29
C SER A 256 -17.42 -1.36 10.93
N PHE A 257 -18.32 -1.57 9.99
CA PHE A 257 -19.39 -0.60 9.78
C PHE A 257 -20.35 -0.56 10.97
N ARG A 258 -20.84 0.64 11.26
CA ARG A 258 -21.99 0.85 12.17
C ARG A 258 -23.24 0.22 11.57
N GLY A 259 -24.19 -0.25 12.37
CA GLY A 259 -25.53 -0.65 11.90
C GLY A 259 -25.57 -1.80 10.88
N LEU A 260 -24.55 -2.66 10.86
CA LEU A 260 -24.58 -3.92 10.12
C LEU A 260 -25.65 -4.84 10.70
N GLU A 261 -26.20 -5.70 9.85
CA GLU A 261 -26.96 -6.87 10.30
C GLU A 261 -26.09 -7.75 11.22
N LYS A 262 -26.73 -8.43 12.16
CA LYS A 262 -26.03 -9.14 13.25
C LYS A 262 -25.04 -10.17 12.73
N SER A 263 -25.38 -10.87 11.65
CA SER A 263 -24.53 -11.85 10.97
C SER A 263 -23.23 -11.29 10.39
N TYR A 264 -23.17 -9.97 10.12
CA TYR A 264 -21.99 -9.30 9.56
C TYR A 264 -21.25 -8.39 10.56
N SER A 265 -21.87 -8.11 11.71
CA SER A 265 -21.38 -7.14 12.68
C SER A 265 -20.09 -7.53 13.44
N THR A 266 -19.79 -8.84 13.54
CA THR A 266 -18.64 -9.32 14.32
C THR A 266 -17.32 -8.95 13.64
N ASN A 267 -16.45 -8.24 14.35
CA ASN A 267 -15.09 -7.96 13.94
C ASN A 267 -14.16 -9.06 14.46
N GLN A 268 -13.96 -10.12 13.68
CA GLN A 268 -13.08 -11.19 14.11
C GLN A 268 -11.58 -10.80 14.13
N LEU A 269 -11.18 -9.66 13.55
CA LEU A 269 -9.82 -9.14 13.72
C LEU A 269 -9.56 -8.69 15.16
N LEU A 270 -10.58 -8.56 16.03
CA LEU A 270 -10.36 -8.42 17.47
C LEU A 270 -9.53 -9.57 18.06
N ARG A 271 -9.43 -10.71 17.36
CA ARG A 271 -8.60 -11.86 17.73
C ARG A 271 -7.14 -11.73 17.28
N LEU A 272 -6.75 -10.65 16.60
CA LEU A 272 -5.44 -10.52 15.95
C LEU A 272 -4.27 -10.80 16.90
N ARG A 273 -4.35 -10.35 18.16
CA ARG A 273 -3.31 -10.57 19.19
C ARG A 273 -3.62 -11.64 20.22
N TYR A 274 -4.73 -12.37 20.09
CA TYR A 274 -5.15 -13.42 21.02
C TYR A 274 -4.98 -14.80 20.40
N LYS A 275 -4.85 -15.83 21.24
CA LYS A 275 -4.69 -17.20 20.75
C LYS A 275 -5.90 -17.61 19.93
N ILE A 276 -5.64 -18.00 18.70
CA ILE A 276 -6.65 -18.51 17.78
C ILE A 276 -6.83 -20.00 18.08
N SER A 277 -7.96 -20.37 18.68
CA SER A 277 -8.37 -21.76 18.80
C SER A 277 -9.72 -21.95 18.15
N ALA A 278 -9.85 -22.97 17.30
CA ALA A 278 -11.11 -23.34 16.66
C ALA A 278 -12.21 -23.71 17.68
N TYR A 279 -11.82 -24.01 18.92
CA TYR A 279 -12.70 -24.49 19.99
C TYR A 279 -12.79 -23.55 21.20
N SER A 280 -12.02 -22.45 21.22
CA SER A 280 -12.04 -21.50 22.33
C SER A 280 -12.94 -20.31 22.01
N ALA A 281 -14.02 -20.16 22.78
CA ALA A 281 -14.74 -18.90 22.87
C ALA A 281 -13.98 -17.84 23.69
N ASP A 282 -12.91 -18.23 24.39
CA ASP A 282 -12.18 -17.38 25.31
C ASP A 282 -11.13 -16.53 24.58
N TRP A 283 -11.38 -15.22 24.52
CA TRP A 283 -10.54 -14.19 23.88
C TRP A 283 -9.56 -13.53 24.85
N LYS A 284 -9.23 -14.22 25.95
CA LYS A 284 -8.49 -13.63 27.07
C LYS A 284 -7.00 -13.93 27.03
N LYS A 285 -6.60 -15.00 26.34
CA LYS A 285 -5.20 -15.41 26.30
C LYS A 285 -4.49 -14.74 25.14
N LEU A 286 -3.53 -13.86 25.46
CA LEU A 286 -2.64 -13.27 24.46
C LEU A 286 -1.86 -14.36 23.73
N ASP A 287 -1.65 -14.11 22.45
CA ASP A 287 -0.79 -14.93 21.61
C ASP A 287 0.65 -14.45 21.75
N GLU A 288 1.34 -14.95 22.80
CA GLU A 288 2.75 -14.65 23.05
C GLU A 288 3.61 -15.01 21.84
N ASP A 289 3.28 -16.10 21.13
CA ASP A 289 3.98 -16.53 19.92
C ASP A 289 3.86 -15.47 18.81
N TYR A 290 2.68 -14.84 18.66
CA TYR A 290 2.49 -13.71 17.74
C TYR A 290 3.39 -12.51 18.10
N ILE A 291 3.44 -12.13 19.38
CA ILE A 291 4.27 -11.00 19.84
C ILE A 291 5.75 -11.31 19.68
N GLU A 292 6.20 -12.52 20.01
CA GLU A 292 7.58 -12.93 19.82
C GLU A 292 7.99 -12.99 18.35
N GLN A 293 7.09 -13.48 17.49
CA GLN A 293 7.36 -13.65 16.07
C GLN A 293 7.31 -12.34 15.29
N TYR A 294 6.39 -11.44 15.63
CA TYR A 294 6.09 -10.25 14.82
C TYR A 294 6.25 -8.92 15.55
N GLY A 295 6.47 -8.95 16.86
CA GLY A 295 6.79 -7.78 17.65
C GLY A 295 8.10 -7.13 17.18
N ASN A 296 8.10 -5.81 17.08
CA ASN A 296 9.32 -5.05 16.82
C ASN A 296 10.38 -5.35 17.90
N CYS A 297 11.53 -5.88 17.48
CA CYS A 297 12.64 -6.25 18.35
C CYS A 297 13.77 -5.20 18.40
N ASP A 298 13.72 -4.15 17.59
CA ASP A 298 14.67 -3.03 17.61
C ASP A 298 13.90 -1.68 17.68
N PRO A 299 13.28 -1.37 18.84
CA PRO A 299 12.47 -0.17 19.02
C PRO A 299 13.28 1.14 18.98
N LEU A 300 14.61 1.06 18.91
CA LEU A 300 15.50 2.22 18.79
C LEU A 300 15.65 2.68 17.33
N LYS A 301 15.49 1.76 16.37
CA LYS A 301 15.59 2.05 14.93
C LYS A 301 14.24 2.07 14.22
N PHE A 302 13.24 1.39 14.78
CA PHE A 302 11.93 1.27 14.15
C PHE A 302 10.79 1.68 15.08
N ALA A 303 9.79 2.33 14.51
CA ALA A 303 8.52 2.64 15.14
C ALA A 303 7.57 1.44 15.05
N SER A 304 7.11 0.96 16.20
CA SER A 304 6.06 -0.06 16.26
C SER A 304 4.72 0.49 15.74
N TYR A 305 3.96 -0.37 15.05
CA TYR A 305 2.58 -0.07 14.69
C TYR A 305 1.71 0.05 15.93
N ARG A 306 0.88 1.09 15.97
CA ARG A 306 -0.27 1.19 16.86
C ARG A 306 -1.48 0.62 16.13
N PHE A 307 -2.00 -0.49 16.64
CA PHE A 307 -3.22 -1.11 16.16
C PHE A 307 -4.42 -0.52 16.87
N LYS A 308 -5.49 -0.30 16.11
CA LYS A 308 -6.81 0.06 16.62
C LYS A 308 -7.87 -0.77 15.88
N ILE A 309 -8.55 -1.64 16.59
CA ILE A 309 -9.58 -2.52 16.04
C ILE A 309 -10.91 -2.16 16.69
N ILE A 310 -11.92 -1.87 15.88
CA ILE A 310 -13.18 -1.28 16.32
C ILE A 310 -14.35 -2.15 15.84
N GLU A 311 -15.25 -2.48 16.74
CA GLU A 311 -16.52 -3.17 16.48
C GLU A 311 -17.68 -2.30 16.97
N TYR A 312 -18.81 -2.35 16.28
CA TYR A 312 -20.05 -1.70 16.69
C TYR A 312 -21.12 -2.76 16.97
N ASP A 313 -21.99 -2.44 17.92
CA ASP A 313 -23.14 -3.28 18.25
C ASP A 313 -24.23 -3.06 17.19
N PRO A 314 -24.70 -4.12 16.50
CA PRO A 314 -25.74 -4.00 15.49
C PRO A 314 -27.09 -3.54 16.05
N ASP A 315 -27.32 -3.71 17.37
CA ASP A 315 -28.58 -3.38 18.03
C ASP A 315 -28.59 -1.95 18.61
N LYS A 316 -27.48 -1.19 18.48
CA LYS A 316 -27.36 0.20 18.95
C LYS A 316 -27.57 1.22 17.84
N ALA A 317 -27.87 2.45 18.25
CA ALA A 317 -28.01 3.59 17.35
C ALA A 317 -26.74 3.86 16.54
N LEU A 318 -26.88 4.45 15.34
CA LEU A 318 -25.76 4.69 14.42
C LEU A 318 -24.70 5.64 14.99
N ASP A 319 -25.08 6.54 15.88
CA ASP A 319 -24.20 7.49 16.58
C ASP A 319 -23.62 6.94 17.88
N ALA A 320 -23.97 5.69 18.26
CA ALA A 320 -23.44 5.08 19.47
C ALA A 320 -21.91 4.94 19.43
N GLU A 321 -21.31 4.96 20.62
CA GLU A 321 -19.91 4.60 20.80
C GLU A 321 -19.65 3.14 20.35
N PRO A 322 -18.41 2.83 19.92
CA PRO A 322 -18.01 1.45 19.62
C PRO A 322 -18.35 0.48 20.76
N SER A 323 -18.79 -0.71 20.40
CA SER A 323 -19.10 -1.76 21.37
C SER A 323 -17.85 -2.42 21.93
N LYS A 324 -16.82 -2.58 21.08
CA LYS A 324 -15.50 -3.07 21.46
C LYS A 324 -14.43 -2.26 20.75
N VAL A 325 -13.36 -1.98 21.48
CA VAL A 325 -12.17 -1.33 20.96
C VAL A 325 -10.96 -2.06 21.51
N ASP A 326 -10.17 -2.68 20.62
CA ASP A 326 -8.87 -3.23 20.98
C ASP A 326 -7.76 -2.30 20.47
N LYS A 327 -6.92 -1.81 21.37
CA LYS A 327 -5.78 -0.93 21.08
C LYS A 327 -4.53 -1.55 21.63
N PHE A 328 -3.50 -1.68 20.80
CA PHE A 328 -2.22 -2.24 21.22
C PHE A 328 -1.07 -1.76 20.35
N VAL A 329 0.15 -1.94 20.86
CA VAL A 329 1.39 -1.67 20.14
C VAL A 329 2.05 -3.00 19.81
N LEU A 330 2.42 -3.22 18.56
CA LEU A 330 3.15 -4.43 18.18
C LEU A 330 4.65 -4.26 18.48
N SER A 331 5.03 -4.59 19.72
CA SER A 331 6.41 -4.53 20.20
C SER A 331 6.73 -5.78 21.03
N LYS A 332 7.93 -6.32 20.89
CA LYS A 332 8.38 -7.44 21.73
C LYS A 332 8.39 -7.08 23.24
N HIS A 333 8.52 -5.79 23.55
CA HIS A 333 8.61 -5.29 24.92
C HIS A 333 7.33 -4.61 25.42
N GLY A 334 6.30 -4.50 24.58
CA GLY A 334 5.04 -3.84 24.92
C GLY A 334 3.89 -4.85 24.93
N ILE A 335 3.59 -5.41 26.11
CA ILE A 335 2.32 -6.12 26.37
C ILE A 335 1.27 -5.10 26.78
#